data_AF-A0A3B1CA09-F1
#
_entry.id   AF-A0A3B1CA09-F1
#
_cell.length_a   1.000
_cell.length_b   1.000
_cell.length_c   1.000
_cell.angle_alpha   90.00
_cell.angle_beta   90.00
_cell.angle_gamma   90.00
#
_symmetry.space_group_name_H-M   'P 1'
#
loop_
_entity.id
_entity.type
_entity.pdbx_description
1 polymer ?
#
loop_
_entity_poly.entity_id
_entity_poly.type
_entity_poly.pdbx_seq_one_letter_code
_entity_poly.pdbx_strand_id
1 'polypeptide(L)'
;MTEEKKDQKKIGVYICSGCSIGDCIDIEELSKVVTHEYKMSLLKTDKFLCGEEGVNIIKDDIANDGVNAILIAACATRMNYDIFDFGESALVERVDIRERVAWSHEPNDEETLALAQDYLRMGMEKIKAMEAPVAFQVENLSESVMVIGGGITGLTAAKNAADAGRQVFLVEKEKRLGGFMNKLKKTFPRVSPYTSLGENDIEKHILAVESDPGIAVFLGATIESISGGP
;
A
#
# COMPACT_ATOMS: atom_id res chain seq x y z
N MET A 1 12.30 -11.99 29.77
CA MET A 1 13.12 -12.78 28.83
C MET A 1 14.35 -11.96 28.53
N THR A 2 15.54 -12.53 28.70
CA THR A 2 16.84 -11.82 28.62
C THR A 2 17.16 -11.37 27.20
N GLU A 3 17.83 -10.22 27.08
CA GLU A 3 18.18 -9.53 25.82
C GLU A 3 18.96 -10.40 24.82
N GLU A 4 19.65 -11.45 25.27
CA GLU A 4 20.44 -12.36 24.42
C GLU A 4 19.61 -13.20 23.42
N LYS A 5 18.29 -13.32 23.58
CA LYS A 5 17.44 -14.06 22.62
C LYS A 5 16.90 -13.21 21.46
N LYS A 6 17.13 -11.90 21.44
CA LYS A 6 16.69 -11.01 20.34
C LYS A 6 17.54 -11.13 19.06
N ASP A 7 18.77 -11.66 19.14
CA ASP A 7 19.74 -11.60 18.05
C ASP A 7 19.74 -12.79 17.08
N GLN A 8 19.09 -13.91 17.41
CA GLN A 8 19.07 -15.07 16.52
C GLN A 8 17.81 -15.07 15.64
N LYS A 9 17.97 -14.58 14.40
CA LYS A 9 16.93 -14.66 13.38
C LYS A 9 16.70 -16.11 12.96
N LYS A 10 15.50 -16.63 13.22
CA LYS A 10 14.99 -17.85 12.62
C LYS A 10 14.20 -17.47 11.37
N ILE A 11 14.88 -17.58 10.23
CA ILE A 11 14.33 -17.19 8.93
C ILE A 11 13.46 -18.32 8.35
N GLY A 12 12.22 -18.01 7.97
CA GLY A 12 11.36 -18.84 7.13
C GLY A 12 11.23 -18.24 5.74
N VAL A 13 11.38 -19.07 4.70
CA VAL A 13 11.26 -18.65 3.31
C VAL A 13 10.00 -19.22 2.69
N TYR A 14 9.23 -18.36 2.03
CA TYR A 14 7.94 -18.71 1.45
C TYR A 14 7.90 -18.25 -0.02
N ILE A 15 7.68 -19.16 -0.94
CA ILE A 15 7.63 -18.85 -2.38
C ILE A 15 6.21 -19.04 -2.91
N CYS A 16 5.65 -17.97 -3.47
CA CYS A 16 4.33 -18.01 -4.11
C CYS A 16 4.46 -18.54 -5.54
N SER A 17 3.58 -19.45 -5.96
CA SER A 17 3.56 -20.00 -7.33
C SER A 17 2.33 -19.59 -8.15
N GLY A 18 1.31 -18.99 -7.54
CA GLY A 18 0.12 -18.53 -8.26
C GLY A 18 0.34 -17.21 -9.00
N CYS A 19 -0.73 -16.69 -9.61
CA CYS A 19 -0.71 -15.47 -10.42
C CYS A 19 0.36 -15.49 -11.52
N SER A 20 0.50 -16.64 -12.19
CA SER A 20 1.45 -16.89 -13.29
C SER A 20 2.93 -16.94 -12.92
N ILE A 21 3.28 -16.91 -11.63
CA ILE A 21 4.68 -17.05 -11.21
C ILE A 21 5.18 -18.46 -11.57
N GLY A 22 4.47 -19.51 -11.16
CA GLY A 22 4.85 -20.89 -11.43
C GLY A 22 4.67 -21.35 -12.88
N ASP A 23 3.95 -20.57 -13.69
CA ASP A 23 3.83 -20.80 -15.15
C ASP A 23 5.05 -20.23 -15.92
N CYS A 24 5.82 -19.35 -15.26
CA CYS A 24 6.90 -18.57 -15.86
C CYS A 24 8.27 -18.93 -15.27
N ILE A 25 8.31 -19.23 -13.97
CA ILE A 25 9.52 -19.52 -13.20
C ILE A 25 9.36 -20.91 -12.58
N ASP A 26 10.35 -21.78 -12.81
CA ASP A 26 10.43 -23.07 -12.14
C ASP A 26 10.67 -22.87 -10.64
N ILE A 27 9.64 -23.17 -9.84
CA ILE A 27 9.65 -22.98 -8.40
C ILE A 27 10.54 -24.02 -7.70
N GLU A 28 10.68 -25.22 -8.26
CA GLU A 28 11.57 -26.24 -7.71
C GLU A 28 13.03 -25.84 -7.89
N GLU A 29 13.40 -25.31 -9.06
CA GLU A 29 14.74 -24.78 -9.30
C GLU A 29 15.01 -23.51 -8.48
N LEU A 30 14.06 -22.59 -8.38
CA LEU A 30 14.19 -21.40 -7.54
C LEU A 30 14.39 -21.77 -6.06
N SER A 31 13.71 -22.83 -5.59
CA SER A 31 13.83 -23.36 -4.23
C SER A 31 15.25 -23.85 -3.89
N LYS A 32 16.04 -24.27 -4.89
CA LYS A 32 17.42 -24.73 -4.68
C LYS A 32 18.36 -23.64 -4.20
N VAL A 33 18.07 -22.36 -4.49
CA VAL A 33 18.80 -21.23 -3.91
C VAL A 33 18.76 -21.32 -2.38
N VAL A 34 17.57 -21.58 -1.82
CA VAL A 34 17.36 -21.65 -0.37
C VAL A 34 17.94 -22.94 0.23
N THR A 35 17.68 -24.08 -0.40
CA THR A 35 18.04 -25.39 0.17
C THR A 35 19.49 -25.79 -0.07
N HIS A 36 20.09 -25.42 -1.21
CA HIS A 36 21.46 -25.81 -1.56
C HIS A 36 22.49 -24.72 -1.25
N GLU A 37 22.23 -23.48 -1.67
CA GLU A 37 23.20 -22.39 -1.47
C GLU A 37 23.17 -21.91 -0.02
N TYR A 38 21.97 -21.65 0.51
CA TYR A 38 21.78 -21.17 1.88
C TYR A 38 21.60 -22.27 2.93
N LYS A 39 21.41 -23.53 2.50
CA LYS A 39 21.30 -24.71 3.38
C LYS A 39 20.20 -24.56 4.44
N MET A 40 19.10 -23.91 4.08
CA MET A 40 17.98 -23.68 4.96
C MET A 40 16.89 -24.74 4.78
N SER A 41 16.37 -25.25 5.89
CA SER A 41 15.35 -26.30 5.90
C SER A 41 13.92 -25.75 5.95
N LEU A 42 13.73 -24.50 6.38
CA LEU A 42 12.41 -23.90 6.49
C LEU A 42 12.06 -23.12 5.22
N LEU A 43 11.62 -23.88 4.23
CA LEU A 43 11.12 -23.40 2.95
C LEU A 43 9.73 -24.01 2.72
N LYS A 44 8.75 -23.16 2.39
CA LYS A 44 7.43 -23.61 1.96
C LYS A 44 7.03 -22.92 0.67
N THR A 45 6.25 -23.62 -0.15
CA THR A 45 5.70 -23.08 -1.38
C THR A 45 4.19 -23.21 -1.34
N ASP A 46 3.50 -22.19 -1.83
CA ASP A 46 2.04 -22.21 -1.92
C ASP A 46 1.58 -21.41 -3.13
N LYS A 47 0.41 -21.75 -3.69
CA LYS A 47 -0.13 -21.02 -4.84
C LYS A 47 -0.57 -19.60 -4.45
N PHE A 48 -1.09 -19.41 -3.25
CA PHE A 48 -1.67 -18.16 -2.81
C PHE A 48 -1.28 -17.87 -1.35
N LEU A 49 -0.02 -17.49 -1.14
CA LEU A 49 0.47 -17.08 0.19
C LEU A 49 -0.32 -15.93 0.82
N CYS A 50 -1.01 -15.11 0.02
CA CYS A 50 -1.88 -14.02 0.51
C CYS A 50 -3.31 -14.47 0.86
N GLY A 51 -3.68 -15.71 0.54
CA GLY A 51 -4.95 -16.30 0.96
C GLY A 51 -4.90 -16.69 2.44
N GLU A 52 -6.07 -16.96 3.02
CA GLU A 52 -6.21 -17.32 4.44
C GLU A 52 -5.33 -18.53 4.81
N GLU A 53 -5.34 -19.58 4.00
CA GLU A 53 -4.51 -20.78 4.19
C GLU A 53 -3.01 -20.44 4.14
N GLY A 54 -2.58 -19.67 3.14
CA GLY A 54 -1.18 -19.26 2.97
C GLY A 54 -0.65 -18.40 4.13
N VAL A 55 -1.47 -17.48 4.62
CA VAL A 55 -1.15 -16.66 5.80
C VAL A 55 -1.07 -17.52 7.05
N ASN A 56 -1.98 -18.49 7.21
CA ASN A 56 -1.99 -19.38 8.36
C ASN A 56 -0.75 -20.29 8.39
N ILE A 57 -0.26 -20.75 7.23
CA ILE A 57 1.01 -21.50 7.14
C ILE A 57 2.17 -20.71 7.79
N ILE A 58 2.25 -19.41 7.51
CA ILE A 58 3.30 -18.55 8.06
C ILE A 58 3.07 -18.31 9.56
N LYS A 59 1.82 -18.03 9.97
CA LYS A 59 1.47 -17.85 11.39
C LYS A 59 1.76 -19.08 12.23
N ASP A 60 1.49 -20.27 11.70
CA ASP A 60 1.76 -21.53 12.37
C ASP A 60 3.26 -21.75 12.56
N ASP A 61 4.10 -21.37 11.59
CA ASP A 61 5.57 -21.45 11.75
C ASP A 61 6.10 -20.42 12.75
N ILE A 62 5.49 -19.23 12.81
CA ILE A 62 5.80 -18.24 13.84
C ILE A 62 5.48 -18.81 15.23
N ALA A 63 4.29 -19.40 15.39
CA ALA A 63 3.81 -19.88 16.68
C ALA A 63 4.50 -21.18 17.16
N ASN A 64 4.65 -22.15 16.26
CA ASN A 64 5.09 -23.50 16.60
C ASN A 64 6.60 -23.68 16.44
N ASP A 65 7.18 -23.07 15.40
CA ASP A 65 8.60 -23.19 15.10
C ASP A 65 9.39 -21.96 15.59
N GLY A 66 8.75 -20.87 16.01
CA GLY A 66 9.46 -19.69 16.50
C GLY A 66 10.15 -18.90 15.38
N VAL A 67 9.60 -18.93 14.17
CA VAL A 67 10.03 -18.05 13.07
C VAL A 67 9.82 -16.60 13.48
N ASN A 68 10.85 -15.77 13.28
CA ASN A 68 10.81 -14.35 13.58
C ASN A 68 11.36 -13.47 12.45
N ALA A 69 11.82 -14.08 11.36
CA ALA A 69 12.21 -13.41 10.13
C ALA A 69 11.60 -14.15 8.94
N ILE A 70 10.84 -13.45 8.10
CA ILE A 70 9.96 -14.04 7.10
C ILE A 70 10.36 -13.44 5.76
N LEU A 71 10.88 -14.26 4.86
CA LEU A 71 11.12 -13.86 3.49
C LEU A 71 10.03 -14.43 2.60
N ILE A 72 9.35 -13.59 1.84
CA ILE A 72 8.30 -14.01 0.92
C ILE A 72 8.65 -13.59 -0.50
N ALA A 73 8.92 -14.57 -1.37
CA ALA A 73 9.11 -14.35 -2.79
C ALA A 73 7.77 -14.49 -3.53
N ALA A 74 7.19 -13.36 -3.95
CA ALA A 74 5.85 -13.31 -4.52
C ALA A 74 5.66 -12.03 -5.37
N CYS A 75 4.54 -11.34 -5.18
CA CYS A 75 4.22 -10.06 -5.81
C CYS A 75 4.88 -8.85 -5.15
N ALA A 76 4.82 -7.71 -5.85
CA ALA A 76 5.34 -6.42 -5.42
C ALA A 76 5.00 -6.05 -3.96
N THR A 77 5.99 -5.46 -3.28
CA THR A 77 5.91 -5.09 -1.85
C THR A 77 4.82 -4.06 -1.53
N ARG A 78 4.42 -3.26 -2.53
CA ARG A 78 3.31 -2.27 -2.42
C ARG A 78 1.92 -2.91 -2.42
N MET A 79 1.83 -4.20 -2.68
CA MET A 79 0.58 -4.97 -2.69
C MET A 79 0.54 -5.88 -1.47
N ASN A 80 -0.64 -6.06 -0.87
CA ASN A 80 -0.86 -6.98 0.25
C ASN A 80 0.07 -6.71 1.46
N TYR A 81 0.50 -5.45 1.66
CA TYR A 81 1.41 -5.08 2.75
C TYR A 81 0.77 -5.33 4.13
N ASP A 82 -0.55 -5.16 4.20
CA ASP A 82 -1.41 -5.40 5.36
C ASP A 82 -1.62 -6.90 5.63
N ILE A 83 -1.71 -7.72 4.58
CA ILE A 83 -1.90 -9.17 4.72
C ILE A 83 -0.64 -9.84 5.29
N PHE A 84 0.54 -9.35 4.90
CA PHE A 84 1.83 -9.88 5.35
C PHE A 84 2.40 -9.11 6.55
N ASP A 85 1.57 -8.37 7.27
CA ASP A 85 1.91 -7.82 8.57
C ASP A 85 1.66 -8.89 9.66
N PHE A 86 2.76 -9.42 10.21
CA PHE A 86 2.73 -10.42 11.28
C PHE A 86 3.05 -9.84 12.66
N GLY A 87 3.04 -8.50 12.79
CA GLY A 87 3.29 -7.77 14.03
C GLY A 87 4.77 -7.42 14.27
N GLU A 88 5.01 -6.55 15.25
CA GLU A 88 6.31 -5.89 15.50
C GLU A 88 7.47 -6.85 15.78
N SER A 89 7.19 -8.07 16.25
CA SER A 89 8.21 -9.09 16.54
C SER A 89 8.70 -9.84 15.30
N ALA A 90 8.03 -9.68 14.16
CA ALA A 90 8.31 -10.41 12.93
C ALA A 90 8.95 -9.50 11.89
N LEU A 91 10.20 -9.80 11.52
CA LEU A 91 10.84 -9.14 10.38
C LEU A 91 10.26 -9.71 9.09
N VAL A 92 9.84 -8.86 8.16
CA VAL A 92 9.28 -9.30 6.88
C VAL A 92 10.07 -8.68 5.73
N GLU A 93 10.68 -9.52 4.90
CA GLU A 93 11.26 -9.13 3.62
C GLU A 93 10.42 -9.70 2.47
N ARG A 94 10.12 -8.85 1.50
CA ARG A 94 9.30 -9.18 0.34
C ARG A 94 10.16 -9.10 -0.92
N VAL A 95 10.31 -10.23 -1.61
CA VAL A 95 11.01 -10.32 -2.89
C VAL A 95 9.98 -10.36 -4.02
N ASP A 96 10.00 -9.36 -4.88
CA ASP A 96 9.10 -9.26 -6.03
C ASP A 96 9.67 -10.07 -7.20
N ILE A 97 9.12 -11.27 -7.40
CA ILE A 97 9.44 -12.16 -8.53
C ILE A 97 8.30 -12.22 -9.56
N ARG A 98 7.25 -11.42 -9.39
CA ARG A 98 6.10 -11.41 -10.31
C ARG A 98 6.14 -10.19 -11.22
N GLU A 99 5.92 -9.00 -10.69
CA GLU A 99 5.90 -7.78 -11.48
C GLU A 99 7.28 -7.43 -12.04
N ARG A 100 8.35 -7.77 -11.31
CA ARG A 100 9.74 -7.51 -11.73
C ARG A 100 10.38 -8.62 -12.54
N VAL A 101 9.83 -9.83 -12.52
CA VAL A 101 10.40 -10.99 -13.22
C VAL A 101 9.35 -11.66 -14.09
N ALA A 102 8.40 -12.39 -13.51
CA ALA A 102 7.49 -13.25 -14.27
C ALA A 102 6.63 -12.53 -15.32
N TRP A 103 6.23 -11.28 -15.09
CA TRP A 103 5.37 -10.50 -15.98
C TRP A 103 6.12 -9.56 -16.92
N SER A 104 7.44 -9.42 -16.75
CA SER A 104 8.27 -8.47 -17.51
C SER A 104 9.32 -9.14 -18.39
N HIS A 105 9.45 -10.47 -18.31
CA HIS A 105 10.44 -11.26 -19.05
C HIS A 105 9.78 -12.47 -19.73
N GLU A 106 10.51 -13.11 -20.64
CA GLU A 106 10.02 -14.27 -21.39
C GLU A 106 9.82 -15.46 -20.43
N PRO A 107 8.65 -16.13 -20.45
CA PRO A 107 8.38 -17.24 -19.55
C PRO A 107 9.18 -18.49 -19.90
N ASN A 108 9.60 -19.23 -18.87
CA ASN A 108 10.40 -20.45 -18.99
C ASN A 108 11.76 -20.26 -19.68
N ASP A 109 12.29 -19.03 -19.63
CA ASP A 109 13.64 -18.69 -20.10
C ASP A 109 14.68 -18.82 -18.97
N GLU A 110 15.89 -19.29 -19.30
CA GLU A 110 16.97 -19.51 -18.33
C GLU A 110 17.38 -18.19 -17.63
N GLU A 111 17.39 -17.07 -18.35
CA GLU A 111 17.74 -15.76 -17.79
C GLU A 111 16.63 -15.22 -16.88
N THR A 112 15.36 -15.51 -17.18
CA THR A 112 14.22 -15.18 -16.31
C THR A 112 14.32 -15.92 -14.97
N LEU A 113 14.65 -17.21 -15.00
CA LEU A 113 14.90 -17.99 -13.78
C LEU A 113 16.13 -17.45 -13.03
N ALA A 114 17.24 -17.20 -13.72
CA ALA A 114 18.45 -16.66 -13.10
C ALA A 114 18.18 -15.32 -12.41
N LEU A 115 17.40 -14.44 -13.04
CA LEU A 115 16.98 -13.17 -12.46
C LEU A 115 16.15 -13.37 -11.19
N ALA A 116 15.18 -14.29 -11.18
CA ALA A 116 14.39 -14.61 -9.98
C ALA A 116 15.28 -15.13 -8.84
N GLN A 117 16.26 -15.98 -9.16
CA GLN A 117 17.23 -16.49 -8.20
C GLN A 117 18.09 -15.37 -7.62
N ASP A 118 18.55 -14.42 -8.43
CA ASP A 118 19.32 -13.26 -7.96
C ASP A 118 18.50 -12.35 -7.04
N TYR A 119 17.25 -12.05 -7.39
CA TYR A 119 16.35 -11.32 -6.50
C TYR A 119 16.14 -12.05 -5.17
N LEU A 120 16.00 -13.38 -5.21
CA LEU A 120 15.89 -14.20 -4.00
C LEU A 120 17.17 -14.13 -3.17
N ARG A 121 18.36 -14.30 -3.77
CA ARG A 121 19.66 -14.13 -3.10
C ARG A 121 19.80 -12.75 -2.44
N MET A 122 19.43 -11.68 -3.15
CA MET A 122 19.43 -10.33 -2.60
C MET A 122 18.50 -10.19 -1.39
N GLY A 123 17.28 -10.73 -1.47
CA GLY A 123 16.35 -10.77 -0.35
C GLY A 123 16.91 -11.56 0.84
N MET A 124 17.54 -12.70 0.58
CA MET A 124 18.16 -13.56 1.59
C MET A 124 19.29 -12.84 2.34
N GLU A 125 20.15 -12.11 1.64
CA GLU A 125 21.20 -11.30 2.29
C GLU A 125 20.58 -10.12 3.06
N LYS A 126 19.56 -9.47 2.50
CA LYS A 126 18.90 -8.34 3.17
C LYS A 126 18.22 -8.76 4.47
N ILE A 127 17.44 -9.85 4.51
CA ILE A 127 16.76 -10.29 5.74
C ILE A 127 17.76 -10.70 6.83
N LYS A 128 18.90 -11.29 6.46
CA LYS A 128 20.00 -11.60 7.40
C LYS A 128 20.62 -10.35 8.01
N ALA A 129 20.70 -9.26 7.26
CA ALA A 129 21.24 -7.98 7.73
C ALA A 129 20.18 -7.03 8.34
N MET A 130 18.89 -7.28 8.11
CA MET A 130 17.80 -6.38 8.49
C MET A 130 17.57 -6.28 10.01
N GLU A 131 17.39 -5.08 10.54
CA GLU A 131 16.92 -4.88 11.91
C GLU A 131 15.46 -4.39 11.89
N ALA A 132 14.75 -4.59 12.99
CA ALA A 132 13.37 -4.10 13.11
C ALA A 132 13.39 -2.56 13.03
N PRO A 133 12.66 -1.95 12.08
CA PRO A 133 12.62 -0.49 11.99
C PRO A 133 11.91 0.07 13.21
N VAL A 134 12.45 1.15 13.79
CA VAL A 134 11.73 1.93 14.79
C VAL A 134 10.78 2.85 14.04
N ALA A 135 9.47 2.66 14.23
CA ALA A 135 8.47 3.52 13.63
C ALA A 135 8.72 4.98 14.03
N PHE A 136 8.78 5.87 13.05
CA PHE A 136 8.90 7.29 13.29
C PHE A 136 7.67 7.77 14.09
N GLN A 137 7.91 8.34 15.26
CA GLN A 137 6.86 8.92 16.08
C GLN A 137 6.68 10.37 15.65
N VAL A 138 5.57 10.66 14.97
CA VAL A 138 5.26 12.01 14.54
C VAL A 138 5.02 12.89 15.77
N GLU A 139 5.94 13.81 16.01
CA GLU A 139 5.77 14.85 17.03
C GLU A 139 4.81 15.92 16.50
N ASN A 140 3.74 16.21 17.25
CA ASN A 140 2.75 17.25 16.94
C ASN A 140 1.99 17.02 15.62
N LEU A 141 1.29 15.89 15.52
CA LEU A 141 0.36 15.64 14.42
C LEU A 141 -0.68 16.77 14.32
N SER A 142 -0.68 17.49 13.20
CA SER A 142 -1.70 18.50 12.92
C SER A 142 -3.04 17.82 12.68
N GLU A 143 -4.06 18.24 13.43
CA GLU A 143 -5.44 17.80 13.22
C GLU A 143 -6.17 18.59 12.12
N SER A 144 -5.49 19.59 11.54
CA SER A 144 -6.07 20.42 10.47
C SER A 144 -5.88 19.76 9.10
N VAL A 145 -6.86 19.95 8.23
CA VAL A 145 -6.88 19.42 6.86
C VAL A 145 -6.75 20.56 5.86
N MET A 146 -5.86 20.42 4.88
CA MET A 146 -5.80 21.31 3.73
C MET A 146 -6.43 20.64 2.51
N VAL A 147 -7.38 21.30 1.87
CA VAL A 147 -8.00 20.87 0.62
C VAL A 147 -7.55 21.81 -0.50
N ILE A 148 -6.94 21.25 -1.55
CA ILE A 148 -6.42 22.00 -2.69
C ILE A 148 -7.36 21.79 -3.88
N GLY A 149 -8.08 22.85 -4.28
CA GLY A 149 -9.07 22.87 -5.34
C GLY A 149 -10.51 22.88 -4.80
N GLY A 150 -11.26 23.91 -5.13
CA GLY A 150 -12.66 24.17 -4.76
C GLY A 150 -13.69 23.66 -5.76
N GLY A 151 -13.38 22.61 -6.53
CA GLY A 151 -14.38 21.90 -7.34
C GLY A 151 -15.30 21.02 -6.48
N ILE A 152 -16.31 20.37 -7.08
CA ILE A 152 -17.28 19.53 -6.34
C ILE A 152 -16.63 18.47 -5.44
N THR A 153 -15.52 17.86 -5.87
CA THR A 153 -14.75 16.89 -5.07
C THR A 153 -14.10 17.55 -3.85
N GLY A 154 -13.47 18.71 -4.02
CA GLY A 154 -12.88 19.47 -2.93
C GLY A 154 -13.91 20.04 -1.97
N LEU A 155 -15.04 20.55 -2.48
CA LEU A 155 -16.14 21.03 -1.64
C LEU A 155 -16.70 19.90 -0.75
N THR A 156 -16.88 18.71 -1.34
CA THR A 156 -17.35 17.54 -0.59
C THR A 156 -16.32 17.07 0.44
N ALA A 157 -15.04 17.02 0.05
CA ALA A 157 -13.96 16.65 0.97
C ALA A 157 -13.83 17.63 2.14
N ALA A 158 -13.87 18.94 1.87
CA ALA A 158 -13.82 19.99 2.87
C ALA A 158 -15.00 19.89 3.85
N LYS A 159 -16.22 19.72 3.32
CA LYS A 159 -17.41 19.58 4.17
C LYS A 159 -17.35 18.33 5.04
N ASN A 160 -16.98 17.18 4.48
CA ASN A 160 -16.90 15.93 5.25
C ASN A 160 -15.81 15.99 6.32
N ALA A 161 -14.66 16.64 6.05
CA ALA A 161 -13.61 16.84 7.04
C ALA A 161 -14.07 17.78 8.18
N ALA A 162 -14.78 18.85 7.85
CA ALA A 162 -15.36 19.76 8.83
C ALA A 162 -16.45 19.08 9.70
N ASP A 163 -17.33 18.29 9.07
CA ASP A 163 -18.35 17.50 9.78
C ASP A 163 -17.74 16.45 10.71
N ALA A 164 -16.53 15.96 10.40
CA ALA A 164 -15.74 15.10 11.27
C ALA A 164 -15.01 15.87 12.40
N GLY A 165 -15.27 17.17 12.55
CA GLY A 165 -14.70 18.03 13.59
C GLY A 165 -13.28 18.52 13.32
N ARG A 166 -12.79 18.45 12.08
CA ARG A 166 -11.46 18.93 11.71
C ARG A 166 -11.51 20.38 11.21
N GLN A 167 -10.52 21.18 11.58
CA GLN A 167 -10.32 22.50 10.96
C GLN A 167 -9.85 22.32 9.51
N VAL A 168 -10.52 22.96 8.57
CA VAL A 168 -10.22 22.84 7.14
C VAL A 168 -9.72 24.16 6.56
N PHE A 169 -8.70 24.08 5.71
CA PHE A 169 -8.22 25.18 4.87
C PHE A 169 -8.46 24.79 3.41
N LEU A 170 -9.44 25.42 2.74
CA LEU A 170 -9.76 25.18 1.34
C LEU A 170 -9.11 26.24 0.46
N VAL A 171 -8.19 25.84 -0.41
CA VAL A 171 -7.45 26.73 -1.32
C VAL A 171 -7.95 26.53 -2.75
N GLU A 172 -8.43 27.59 -3.39
CA GLU A 172 -8.89 27.60 -4.78
C GLU A 172 -8.16 28.69 -5.57
N LYS A 173 -7.62 28.30 -6.73
CA LYS A 173 -6.86 29.19 -7.62
C LYS A 173 -7.73 30.22 -8.32
N GLU A 174 -8.98 29.88 -8.58
CA GLU A 174 -9.95 30.77 -9.22
C GLU A 174 -10.60 31.70 -8.19
N LYS A 175 -11.25 32.75 -8.70
CA LYS A 175 -11.98 33.71 -7.85
C LYS A 175 -13.31 33.17 -7.30
N ARG A 176 -13.66 31.92 -7.60
CA ARG A 176 -14.94 31.30 -7.24
C ARG A 176 -14.81 29.79 -7.11
N LEU A 177 -15.42 29.26 -6.05
CA LEU A 177 -15.63 27.83 -5.87
C LEU A 177 -16.57 27.25 -6.93
N GLY A 178 -16.57 25.92 -7.07
CA GLY A 178 -17.46 25.14 -7.93
C GLY A 178 -16.78 24.46 -9.12
N GLY A 179 -15.58 24.91 -9.49
CA GLY A 179 -14.76 24.31 -10.53
C GLY A 179 -15.50 24.14 -11.87
N PHE A 180 -15.32 22.99 -12.53
CA PHE A 180 -15.95 22.73 -13.83
C PHE A 180 -17.48 22.70 -13.78
N MET A 181 -18.09 22.35 -12.64
CA MET A 181 -19.54 22.30 -12.52
C MET A 181 -20.19 23.68 -12.71
N ASN A 182 -19.49 24.79 -12.46
CA ASN A 182 -20.00 26.14 -12.77
C ASN A 182 -20.28 26.37 -14.26
N LYS A 183 -19.69 25.56 -15.15
CA LYS A 183 -19.88 25.66 -16.61
C LYS A 183 -21.06 24.81 -17.10
N LEU A 184 -21.64 23.99 -16.23
CA LEU A 184 -22.70 23.04 -16.61
C LEU A 184 -24.08 23.64 -16.34
N LYS A 185 -24.98 23.54 -17.32
CA LYS A 185 -26.39 23.90 -17.11
C LYS A 185 -27.15 22.82 -16.33
N LYS A 186 -26.81 21.55 -16.57
CA LYS A 186 -27.41 20.35 -15.98
C LYS A 186 -26.35 19.29 -15.73
N THR A 187 -26.64 18.33 -14.85
CA THR A 187 -25.78 17.19 -14.55
C THR A 187 -26.33 15.90 -15.14
N PHE A 188 -25.51 14.85 -15.15
CA PHE A 188 -25.98 13.50 -15.49
C PHE A 188 -27.10 13.05 -14.52
N PRO A 189 -27.95 12.10 -14.93
CA PRO A 189 -29.02 11.59 -14.08
C PRO A 189 -28.46 10.91 -12.82
N ARG A 190 -28.86 11.38 -11.62
CA ARG A 190 -28.41 10.83 -10.33
C ARG A 190 -29.50 10.10 -9.54
N VAL A 191 -30.75 10.12 -10.02
CA VAL A 191 -31.90 9.46 -9.39
C VAL A 191 -32.63 8.57 -10.38
N SER A 192 -33.12 7.42 -9.91
CA SER A 192 -33.94 6.49 -10.69
C SER A 192 -35.16 7.22 -11.28
N PRO A 193 -35.51 7.00 -12.57
CA PRO A 193 -35.01 5.95 -13.48
C PRO A 193 -33.76 6.32 -14.29
N TYR A 194 -33.01 7.37 -13.91
CA TYR A 194 -31.79 7.82 -14.58
C TYR A 194 -31.98 8.24 -16.05
N THR A 195 -33.20 8.64 -16.42
CA THR A 195 -33.54 8.96 -17.82
C THR A 195 -33.53 10.46 -18.14
N SER A 196 -33.44 11.32 -17.13
CA SER A 196 -33.47 12.77 -17.31
C SER A 196 -32.28 13.45 -16.64
N LEU A 197 -31.75 14.48 -17.29
CA LEU A 197 -30.65 15.27 -16.75
C LEU A 197 -31.05 15.92 -15.42
N GLY A 198 -30.16 15.84 -14.44
CA GLY A 198 -30.33 16.48 -13.14
C GLY A 198 -30.08 17.98 -13.21
N GLU A 199 -30.63 18.72 -12.25
CA GLU A 199 -30.29 20.12 -12.07
C GLU A 199 -28.87 20.26 -11.49
N ASN A 200 -28.19 21.33 -11.86
CA ASN A 200 -26.87 21.63 -11.31
C ASN A 200 -27.01 22.19 -9.89
N ASP A 201 -26.56 21.41 -8.91
CA ASP A 201 -26.65 21.72 -7.48
C ASP A 201 -25.37 22.34 -6.89
N ILE A 202 -24.43 22.79 -7.74
CA ILE A 202 -23.12 23.29 -7.27
C ILE A 202 -23.23 24.42 -6.25
N GLU A 203 -24.17 25.35 -6.42
CA GLU A 203 -24.38 26.47 -5.48
C GLU A 203 -24.72 25.99 -4.06
N LYS A 204 -25.44 24.87 -3.94
CA LYS A 204 -25.75 24.27 -2.63
C LYS A 204 -24.46 23.83 -1.92
N HIS A 205 -23.54 23.22 -2.65
CA HIS A 205 -22.25 22.76 -2.10
C HIS A 205 -21.33 23.94 -1.77
N ILE A 206 -21.32 24.99 -2.60
CA ILE A 206 -20.58 26.22 -2.34
C ILE A 206 -21.08 26.86 -1.04
N LEU A 207 -22.40 27.07 -0.91
CA LEU A 207 -22.99 27.66 0.29
C LEU A 207 -22.72 26.82 1.55
N ALA A 208 -22.80 25.50 1.45
CA ALA A 208 -22.53 24.60 2.58
C ALA A 208 -21.08 24.71 3.08
N VAL A 209 -20.13 25.04 2.20
CA VAL A 209 -18.72 25.25 2.56
C VAL A 209 -18.48 26.66 3.07
N GLU A 210 -18.99 27.68 2.38
CA GLU A 210 -18.78 29.09 2.76
C GLU A 210 -19.45 29.46 4.09
N SER A 211 -20.51 28.75 4.48
CA SER A 211 -21.21 28.97 5.74
C SER A 211 -20.70 28.14 6.92
N ASP A 212 -19.75 27.22 6.68
CA ASP A 212 -19.21 26.35 7.73
C ASP A 212 -18.06 27.05 8.46
N PRO A 213 -18.18 27.34 9.77
CA PRO A 213 -17.11 28.01 10.53
C PRO A 213 -15.85 27.16 10.68
N GLY A 214 -15.94 25.85 10.46
CA GLY A 214 -14.79 24.93 10.46
C GLY A 214 -13.98 24.99 9.16
N ILE A 215 -14.40 25.76 8.15
CA ILE A 215 -13.73 25.84 6.85
C ILE A 215 -13.28 27.27 6.55
N ALA A 216 -11.96 27.46 6.47
CA ALA A 216 -11.36 28.69 5.98
C ALA A 216 -11.14 28.61 4.46
N VAL A 217 -11.79 29.48 3.69
CA VAL A 217 -11.72 29.49 2.22
C VAL A 217 -10.75 30.56 1.72
N PHE A 218 -9.82 30.18 0.85
CA PHE A 218 -8.86 31.05 0.18
C PHE A 218 -9.09 31.00 -1.32
N LEU A 219 -9.64 32.08 -1.88
CA LEU A 219 -9.89 32.23 -3.33
C LEU A 219 -8.75 33.00 -3.99
N GLY A 220 -8.51 32.74 -5.28
CA GLY A 220 -7.41 33.38 -6.01
C GLY A 220 -6.03 33.00 -5.46
N ALA A 221 -5.92 31.86 -4.78
CA ALA A 221 -4.73 31.45 -4.05
C ALA A 221 -4.19 30.12 -4.60
N THR A 222 -2.87 29.99 -4.63
CA THR A 222 -2.16 28.77 -5.03
C THR A 222 -1.16 28.39 -3.95
N ILE A 223 -0.95 27.09 -3.78
CA ILE A 223 0.10 26.59 -2.89
C ILE A 223 1.46 26.88 -3.52
N GLU A 224 2.31 27.60 -2.80
CA GLU A 224 3.67 27.91 -3.24
C GLU A 224 4.62 26.73 -2.99
N SER A 225 4.53 26.10 -1.82
CA SER A 225 5.34 24.94 -1.46
C SER A 225 4.61 24.07 -0.43
N ILE A 226 4.96 22.79 -0.40
CA ILE A 226 4.55 21.83 0.62
C ILE A 226 5.83 21.24 1.18
N SER A 227 6.00 21.29 2.49
CA SER A 227 7.16 20.75 3.21
C SER A 227 6.71 19.89 4.39
N GLY A 228 7.51 18.89 4.75
CA GLY A 228 7.19 17.90 5.76
C GLY A 228 7.14 16.49 5.16
N GLY A 229 6.68 15.52 5.94
CA GLY A 229 6.50 14.14 5.51
C GLY A 229 5.37 13.47 6.29
N PRO A 230 4.85 12.33 5.79
CA PRO A 230 4.02 11.44 6.58
C PRO A 230 4.79 10.86 7.78
#